data_AF-A0A7S2Y8G2-F1
#
_entry.id   AF-A0A7S2Y8G2-F1
#
_cell.length_a   1.000
_cell.length_b   1.000
_cell.length_c   1.000
_cell.angle_alpha   90.00
_cell.angle_beta   90.00
_cell.angle_gamma   90.00
#
_symmetry.space_group_name_H-M   'P 1'
#
loop_
_entity.id
_entity.type
_entity.pdbx_description
1 polymer ?
#
loop_
_entity_poly.entity_id
_entity_poly.type
_entity_poly.pdbx_seq_one_letter_code
_entity_poly.pdbx_strand_id
1 'polypeptide(L)'
;QQQQAQPQNQNDNFLPVLYPALDTSALDAQNDNDNDNTEATVSQQEQRPIVSLNRFERKKNLELLLQAVQWLESQKVPHIPPIIIAGGYDPQNIENVQYRGELQHFCDTQLSPSLQRRIQFQQSISDAQRTSLLRNAL
;
A
#
# COMPACT_ATOMS: atom_id res chain seq x y z
N GLN A 1 -12.48 5.56 70.23
CA GLN A 1 -11.23 5.02 69.63
C GLN A 1 -11.47 4.95 68.13
N GLN A 2 -10.69 5.72 67.37
CA GLN A 2 -10.74 5.75 65.92
C GLN A 2 -10.05 4.49 65.38
N GLN A 3 -10.72 3.70 64.54
CA GLN A 3 -10.06 2.72 63.69
C GLN A 3 -9.89 3.35 62.32
N GLN A 4 -8.63 3.57 61.96
CA GLN A 4 -8.18 4.11 60.68
C GLN A 4 -8.50 3.11 59.58
N ALA A 5 -9.22 3.56 58.55
CA ALA A 5 -9.38 2.82 57.31
C ALA A 5 -8.03 2.78 56.58
N GLN A 6 -7.55 1.57 56.27
CA GLN A 6 -6.38 1.39 55.40
C GLN A 6 -6.71 1.87 53.99
N PRO A 7 -5.79 2.58 53.29
CA PRO A 7 -6.01 2.96 51.92
C PRO A 7 -5.97 1.70 51.04
N GLN A 8 -7.07 1.44 50.34
CA GLN A 8 -7.12 0.40 49.31
C GLN A 8 -6.12 0.76 48.22
N ASN A 9 -5.15 -0.12 48.02
CA ASN A 9 -4.13 0.01 46.98
C ASN A 9 -4.80 -0.28 45.62
N GLN A 10 -5.44 0.74 45.04
CA GLN A 10 -5.96 0.71 43.68
C GLN A 10 -4.78 0.85 42.73
N ASN A 11 -4.13 -0.27 42.43
CA ASN A 11 -3.27 -0.35 41.25
C ASN A 11 -4.18 -0.28 40.02
N ASP A 12 -4.58 0.93 39.64
CA ASP A 12 -5.09 1.23 38.30
C ASP A 12 -3.92 0.98 37.34
N ASN A 13 -3.81 -0.26 36.86
CA ASN A 13 -2.87 -0.65 35.82
C ASN A 13 -3.28 0.03 34.51
N PHE A 14 -3.01 1.33 34.43
CA PHE A 14 -3.18 2.13 33.23
C PHE A 14 -2.18 1.65 32.18
N LEU A 15 -2.70 1.10 31.10
CA LEU A 15 -1.92 0.69 29.93
C LEU A 15 -1.93 1.86 28.92
N PRO A 16 -0.89 2.70 28.86
CA PRO A 16 -0.84 3.79 27.90
C PRO A 16 -0.78 3.24 26.48
N VAL A 17 -1.52 3.87 25.57
CA VAL A 17 -1.42 3.57 24.14
C VAL A 17 -0.24 4.34 23.56
N LEU A 18 0.72 3.61 22.99
CA LEU A 18 1.84 4.19 22.27
C LEU A 18 1.63 4.03 20.76
N TYR A 19 1.61 5.14 20.03
CA TYR A 19 1.63 5.14 18.57
C TYR A 19 3.05 5.44 18.08
N PRO A 20 3.76 4.48 17.48
CA PRO A 20 5.08 4.74 16.95
C PRO A 20 4.99 5.72 15.77
N ALA A 21 5.89 6.70 15.76
CA ALA A 21 6.05 7.60 14.63
C ALA A 21 6.87 6.95 13.51
N LEU A 22 6.68 7.45 12.29
CA LEU A 22 7.52 7.13 11.14
C LEU A 22 8.68 8.12 11.07
N ASP A 23 9.88 7.63 10.80
CA ASP A 23 11.01 8.49 10.42
C ASP A 23 10.84 8.95 8.96
N THR A 24 10.67 10.24 8.75
CA THR A 24 10.44 10.85 7.42
C THR A 24 11.72 11.36 6.77
N SER A 25 12.87 11.30 7.45
CA SER A 25 14.12 11.90 6.97
C SER A 25 14.53 11.39 5.57
N ALA A 26 14.30 10.11 5.27
CA ALA A 26 14.57 9.50 3.96
C ALA A 26 13.67 10.05 2.84
N LEU A 27 12.45 10.50 3.17
CA LEU A 27 11.54 11.13 2.21
C LEU A 27 11.95 12.59 1.93
N ASP A 28 12.58 13.25 2.89
CA ASP A 28 12.99 14.65 2.80
C ASP A 28 14.36 14.83 2.09
N ALA A 29 15.27 13.86 2.24
CA ALA A 29 16.68 13.98 1.82
C ALA A 29 16.94 13.93 0.30
N GLN A 30 15.96 13.54 -0.52
CA GLN A 30 16.14 13.33 -1.96
C GLN A 30 15.52 14.46 -2.82
N ASN A 31 15.22 15.62 -2.22
CA ASN A 31 14.65 16.78 -2.93
C ASN A 31 15.64 17.55 -3.83
N ASP A 32 16.95 17.24 -3.79
CA ASP A 32 17.98 18.07 -4.44
C ASP A 32 18.56 17.51 -5.75
N ASN A 33 18.17 16.31 -6.21
CA ASN A 33 18.74 15.70 -7.42
C ASN A 33 17.67 15.03 -8.30
N ASP A 34 16.72 15.82 -8.80
CA ASP A 34 15.82 15.43 -9.89
C ASP A 34 16.62 15.29 -11.20
N ASN A 35 17.28 14.15 -11.38
CA ASN A 35 17.78 13.65 -12.68
C ASN A 35 18.00 12.13 -12.69
N ASP A 36 17.51 11.37 -11.71
CA ASP A 36 17.69 9.90 -11.73
C ASP A 36 16.57 9.23 -12.53
N ASN A 37 16.87 9.09 -13.81
CA ASN A 37 16.17 8.35 -14.84
C ASN A 37 16.12 6.86 -14.48
N THR A 38 15.40 6.48 -13.42
CA THR A 38 15.08 5.08 -13.15
C THR A 38 13.85 4.73 -13.98
N GLU A 39 14.09 3.90 -15.00
CA GLU A 39 13.13 3.41 -15.99
C GLU A 39 11.97 2.58 -15.39
N ALA A 40 11.12 3.20 -14.57
CA ALA A 40 9.72 2.81 -14.54
C ALA A 40 9.12 3.37 -15.82
N THR A 41 9.04 2.54 -16.86
CA THR A 41 8.49 2.89 -18.18
C THR A 41 7.02 3.32 -18.06
N VAL A 42 6.76 4.55 -17.62
CA VAL A 42 5.47 5.22 -17.76
C VAL A 42 5.53 6.02 -19.04
N SER A 43 5.55 5.30 -20.16
CA SER A 43 5.35 5.91 -21.46
C SER A 43 3.85 6.20 -21.65
N GLN A 44 3.58 7.45 -22.03
CA GLN A 44 2.29 8.07 -22.40
C GLN A 44 1.54 8.80 -21.28
N GLN A 45 1.81 10.11 -21.23
CA GLN A 45 1.22 11.16 -20.39
C GLN A 45 1.45 10.99 -18.89
N GLU A 46 1.75 12.12 -18.26
CA GLU A 46 2.07 12.39 -16.85
C GLU A 46 0.98 11.93 -15.87
N GLN A 47 0.56 10.67 -15.91
CA GLN A 47 -0.45 10.11 -15.01
C GLN A 47 0.27 9.47 -13.84
N ARG A 48 0.30 10.22 -12.74
CA ARG A 48 0.71 9.73 -11.43
C ARG A 48 -0.08 8.46 -11.07
N PRO A 49 0.55 7.37 -10.63
CA PRO A 49 -0.14 6.13 -10.31
C PRO A 49 -0.88 6.20 -8.98
N ILE A 50 -1.92 5.39 -8.84
CA ILE A 50 -2.43 4.95 -7.54
C ILE A 50 -1.50 3.84 -7.04
N VAL A 51 -0.92 4.02 -5.86
CA VAL A 51 0.04 3.06 -5.29
C VAL A 51 -0.51 2.38 -4.04
N SER A 52 -0.31 1.07 -3.92
CA SER A 52 -0.50 0.32 -2.68
C SER A 52 0.83 -0.32 -2.29
N LEU A 53 1.40 0.13 -1.17
CA LEU A 53 2.72 -0.30 -0.70
C LEU A 53 2.68 -1.30 0.46
N ASN A 54 1.55 -1.99 0.62
CA ASN A 54 1.28 -2.96 1.68
C ASN A 54 1.70 -4.38 1.26
N ARG A 55 2.01 -5.25 2.24
CA ARG A 55 2.12 -6.70 1.98
C ARG A 55 0.84 -7.24 1.35
N PHE A 56 0.96 -8.31 0.57
CA PHE A 56 -0.17 -9.11 0.08
C PHE A 56 -0.79 -9.88 1.26
N GLU A 57 -1.74 -9.26 1.96
CA GLU A 57 -2.47 -9.85 3.08
C GLU A 57 -3.96 -9.56 2.90
N ARG A 58 -4.86 -10.53 3.13
CA ARG A 58 -6.28 -10.38 2.80
C ARG A 58 -6.96 -9.24 3.56
N LYS A 59 -6.50 -8.97 4.79
CA LYS A 59 -6.95 -7.83 5.60
C LYS A 59 -6.72 -6.45 4.96
N LYS A 60 -5.87 -6.35 3.92
CA LYS A 60 -5.63 -5.12 3.17
C LYS A 60 -6.70 -4.87 2.10
N ASN A 61 -7.52 -5.88 1.80
CA ASN A 61 -8.64 -5.79 0.87
C ASN A 61 -8.27 -5.14 -0.48
N LEU A 62 -7.17 -5.58 -1.08
CA LEU A 62 -6.71 -5.10 -2.38
C LEU A 62 -7.67 -5.45 -3.51
N GLU A 63 -8.53 -6.46 -3.32
CA GLU A 63 -9.58 -6.80 -4.26
C GLU A 63 -10.58 -5.64 -4.45
N LEU A 64 -10.92 -4.91 -3.38
CA LEU A 64 -11.80 -3.75 -3.47
C LEU A 64 -11.24 -2.66 -4.39
N LEU A 65 -9.92 -2.46 -4.40
CA LEU A 65 -9.27 -1.55 -5.34
C LEU A 65 -9.49 -2.02 -6.79
N LEU A 66 -9.32 -3.31 -7.06
CA LEU A 66 -9.54 -3.89 -8.40
C LEU A 66 -11.02 -3.78 -8.83
N GLN A 67 -11.96 -4.03 -7.92
CA GLN A 67 -13.40 -3.87 -8.14
C GLN A 67 -13.77 -2.40 -8.43
N ALA A 68 -13.20 -1.44 -7.69
CA ALA A 68 -13.42 -0.03 -7.94
C ALA A 68 -12.95 0.39 -9.33
N VAL A 69 -11.84 -0.19 -9.78
CA VAL A 69 -11.22 0.09 -11.09
C VAL A 69 -12.04 -0.49 -12.23
N GLN A 70 -12.55 -1.71 -12.05
CA GLN A 70 -13.56 -2.30 -12.93
C GLN A 70 -14.83 -1.43 -13.01
N TRP A 71 -15.28 -0.92 -11.87
CA TRP A 71 -16.45 -0.05 -11.80
C TRP A 71 -16.21 1.27 -12.55
N LEU A 72 -15.07 1.92 -12.39
CA LEU A 72 -14.71 3.14 -13.14
C LEU A 72 -14.74 2.91 -14.66
N GLU A 73 -14.27 1.75 -15.13
CA GLU A 73 -14.35 1.37 -16.54
C GLU A 73 -15.82 1.25 -17.01
N SER A 74 -16.68 0.62 -16.20
CA SER A 74 -18.13 0.51 -16.50
C SER A 74 -18.83 1.88 -16.61
N GLN A 75 -18.35 2.86 -15.84
CA GLN A 75 -18.85 4.24 -15.86
C GLN A 75 -18.26 5.07 -17.02
N LYS A 76 -17.43 4.46 -17.89
CA LYS A 76 -16.75 5.12 -19.02
C LYS A 76 -15.92 6.33 -18.58
N VAL A 77 -15.31 6.26 -17.40
CA VAL A 77 -14.37 7.29 -16.95
C VAL A 77 -13.22 7.36 -17.94
N PRO A 78 -12.96 8.53 -18.55
CA PRO A 78 -12.07 8.60 -19.71
C PRO A 78 -10.63 8.22 -19.39
N HIS A 79 -10.18 8.42 -18.14
CA HIS A 79 -8.81 8.17 -17.69
C HIS A 79 -8.78 7.47 -16.33
N ILE A 80 -8.36 6.21 -16.30
CA ILE A 80 -8.12 5.44 -15.08
C ILE A 80 -6.61 5.44 -14.81
N PRO A 81 -6.08 6.07 -13.76
CA PRO A 81 -4.63 6.16 -13.56
C PRO A 81 -3.97 4.77 -13.50
N PRO A 82 -2.66 4.67 -13.82
CA PRO A 82 -1.91 3.44 -13.59
C PRO A 82 -2.00 3.01 -12.12
N ILE A 83 -1.99 1.71 -11.87
CA ILE A 83 -2.15 1.14 -10.54
C ILE A 83 -0.97 0.26 -10.23
N ILE A 84 -0.24 0.61 -9.19
CA ILE A 84 0.94 -0.12 -8.77
C ILE A 84 0.66 -0.72 -7.40
N ILE A 85 0.52 -2.04 -7.34
CA ILE A 85 0.40 -2.80 -6.11
C ILE A 85 1.78 -3.38 -5.83
N ALA A 86 2.58 -2.63 -5.07
CA ALA A 86 3.96 -2.95 -4.77
C ALA A 86 4.13 -3.30 -3.29
N GLY A 87 3.98 -4.59 -2.98
CA GLY A 87 3.93 -5.06 -1.61
C GLY A 87 5.21 -5.70 -1.11
N GLY A 88 5.37 -5.74 0.22
CA GLY A 88 6.30 -6.68 0.84
C GLY A 88 5.86 -8.11 0.46
N TYR A 89 6.72 -8.79 -0.30
CA TYR A 89 6.48 -10.15 -0.73
C TYR A 89 7.39 -11.10 0.03
N ASP A 90 6.80 -12.09 0.69
CA ASP A 90 7.52 -13.12 1.43
C ASP A 90 7.12 -14.50 0.86
N PRO A 91 8.01 -15.18 0.11
CA PRO A 91 7.70 -16.48 -0.48
C PRO A 91 7.52 -17.59 0.56
N GLN A 92 7.95 -17.39 1.81
CA GLN A 92 7.71 -18.33 2.92
C GLN A 92 6.35 -18.09 3.58
N ASN A 93 5.73 -16.94 3.34
CA ASN A 93 4.38 -16.65 3.81
C ASN A 93 3.34 -17.13 2.79
N ILE A 94 2.70 -18.26 3.11
CA ILE A 94 1.69 -18.89 2.24
C ILE A 94 0.54 -17.94 1.90
N GLU A 95 0.05 -17.15 2.86
CA GLU A 95 -1.01 -16.16 2.59
C GLU A 95 -0.57 -15.16 1.54
N ASN A 96 0.69 -14.71 1.60
CA ASN A 96 1.22 -13.70 0.71
C ASN A 96 1.31 -14.19 -0.74
N VAL A 97 1.76 -15.44 -0.92
CA VAL A 97 1.81 -16.12 -2.22
C VAL A 97 0.39 -16.33 -2.76
N GLN A 98 -0.51 -16.88 -1.95
CA GLN A 98 -1.89 -17.16 -2.35
C GLN A 98 -2.65 -15.90 -2.72
N TYR A 99 -2.60 -14.87 -1.87
CA TYR A 99 -3.38 -13.66 -2.10
C TYR A 99 -2.87 -12.89 -3.32
N ARG A 100 -1.55 -12.87 -3.56
CA ARG A 100 -1.00 -12.35 -4.82
C ARG A 100 -1.57 -13.08 -6.04
N GLY A 101 -1.70 -14.41 -5.96
CA GLY A 101 -2.31 -15.25 -6.99
C GLY A 101 -3.80 -14.99 -7.18
N GLU A 102 -4.55 -14.86 -6.09
CA GLU A 102 -5.99 -14.51 -6.10
C GLU A 102 -6.23 -13.16 -6.80
N LEU A 103 -5.41 -12.16 -6.49
CA LEU A 103 -5.48 -10.85 -7.15
C LEU A 103 -5.13 -10.93 -8.65
N GLN A 104 -4.16 -11.77 -9.03
CA GLN A 104 -3.88 -11.99 -10.45
C GLN A 104 -5.07 -12.63 -11.15
N HIS A 105 -5.63 -13.66 -10.55
CA HIS A 105 -6.77 -14.39 -11.09
C HIS A 105 -7.99 -13.47 -11.23
N PHE A 106 -8.22 -12.57 -10.27
CA PHE A 106 -9.25 -11.54 -10.38
C PHE A 106 -9.00 -10.66 -11.62
N CYS A 107 -7.77 -10.14 -11.80
CA CYS A 107 -7.43 -9.33 -12.98
C CYS A 107 -7.70 -10.10 -14.28
N ASP A 108 -7.26 -11.35 -14.35
CA ASP A 108 -7.35 -12.18 -15.56
C ASP A 108 -8.80 -12.54 -15.92
N THR A 109 -9.69 -12.68 -14.92
CA THR A 109 -11.08 -13.12 -15.11
C THR A 109 -12.10 -12.00 -15.16
N GLN A 110 -11.86 -10.88 -14.47
CA GLN A 110 -12.85 -9.81 -14.28
C GLN A 110 -12.55 -8.54 -15.07
N LEU A 111 -11.29 -8.29 -15.44
CA LEU A 111 -10.88 -7.02 -16.04
C LEU A 111 -10.67 -7.13 -17.55
N SER A 112 -10.96 -6.04 -18.27
CA SER A 112 -10.66 -5.95 -19.69
C SER A 112 -9.15 -5.98 -19.97
N PRO A 113 -8.71 -6.42 -21.17
CA PRO A 113 -7.29 -6.39 -21.54
C PRO A 113 -6.66 -4.98 -21.51
N SER A 114 -7.46 -3.93 -21.69
CA SER A 114 -7.00 -2.54 -21.53
C SER A 114 -6.71 -2.19 -20.08
N LEU A 115 -7.55 -2.67 -19.16
CA LEU A 115 -7.44 -2.36 -17.74
C LEU A 115 -6.35 -3.20 -17.06
N GLN A 116 -6.22 -4.48 -17.44
CA GLN A 116 -5.13 -5.34 -16.98
C GLN A 116 -3.76 -4.73 -17.25
N ARG A 117 -3.56 -4.12 -18.43
CA ARG A 117 -2.29 -3.43 -18.78
C ARG A 117 -1.99 -2.19 -17.91
N ARG A 118 -2.97 -1.65 -17.20
CA ARG A 118 -2.78 -0.52 -16.27
C ARG A 118 -2.43 -0.95 -14.86
N ILE A 119 -2.55 -2.24 -14.52
CA ILE A 119 -2.29 -2.77 -13.19
C ILE A 119 -0.97 -3.53 -13.18
N GLN A 120 -0.05 -3.10 -12.31
CA GLN A 120 1.23 -3.75 -12.11
C GLN A 120 1.36 -4.24 -10.67
N PHE A 121 1.71 -5.52 -10.53
CA PHE A 121 2.12 -6.07 -9.25
C PHE A 121 3.64 -6.12 -9.17
N GLN A 122 4.21 -5.51 -8.14
CA GLN A 122 5.65 -5.55 -7.89
C GLN A 122 5.92 -6.28 -6.57
N GLN A 123 6.85 -7.23 -6.62
CA GLN A 123 7.31 -7.99 -5.45
C GLN A 123 8.70 -7.47 -5.06
N SER A 124 8.92 -7.25 -3.76
CA SER A 124 10.26 -6.94 -3.23
C SER A 124 10.88 -5.67 -3.80
N ILE A 125 10.15 -4.55 -3.74
CA ILE A 125 10.69 -3.22 -4.08
C ILE A 125 11.79 -2.79 -3.12
N SER A 126 12.80 -2.08 -3.63
CA SER A 126 13.83 -1.44 -2.79
C SER A 126 13.28 -0.20 -2.08
N ASP A 127 13.97 0.28 -1.05
CA ASP A 127 13.58 1.52 -0.34
C ASP A 127 13.61 2.75 -1.27
N ALA A 128 14.53 2.78 -2.23
CA ALA A 128 14.58 3.81 -3.26
C ALA A 128 13.34 3.75 -4.18
N GLN A 129 12.94 2.56 -4.63
CA GLN A 129 11.72 2.38 -5.42
C GLN A 129 10.47 2.74 -4.62
N ARG A 130 10.39 2.33 -3.35
CA ARG A 130 9.30 2.68 -2.43
C ARG A 130 9.16 4.20 -2.29
N THR A 131 10.29 4.88 -2.12
CA THR A 131 10.34 6.35 -1.98
C THR A 131 9.92 7.03 -3.28
N SER A 132 10.42 6.56 -4.43
CA SER A 132 10.02 7.06 -5.75
C SER A 132 8.52 6.88 -6.02
N LEU A 133 7.95 5.71 -5.69
CA LEU A 133 6.51 5.45 -5.81
C LEU A 133 5.68 6.37 -4.92
N LEU A 134 6.12 6.64 -3.68
CA LEU A 134 5.43 7.57 -2.77
C LEU A 134 5.44 9.01 -3.30
N ARG A 135 6.56 9.47 -3.87
CA ARG A 135 6.66 10.83 -4.43
C ARG A 135 5.81 11.05 -5.67
N ASN A 136 5.75 10.03 -6.51
CA ASN A 136 5.09 10.11 -7.80
C ASN A 136 3.62 9.68 -7.76
N ALA A 137 3.11 9.21 -6.62
CA ALA A 137 1.71 8.83 -6.46
C ALA A 137 0.74 10.00 -6.69
N LEU A 138 -0.45 9.68 -7.20
CA LEU A 138 -1.54 10.63 -7.48
C LEU A 138 -2.10 11.27 -6.21
#